data_AF-A0A524DKR0-F1
#
_entry.id   AF-A0A524DKR0-F1
#
_cell.length_a   1.000
_cell.length_b   1.000
_cell.length_c   1.000
_cell.angle_alpha   90.00
_cell.angle_beta   90.00
_cell.angle_gamma   90.00
#
_symmetry.space_group_name_H-M   'P 1'
#
loop_
_entity.id
_entity.type
_entity.pdbx_description
1 polymer ?
#
loop_
_entity_poly.entity_id
_entity_poly.type
_entity_poly.pdbx_seq_one_letter_code
_entity_poly.pdbx_strand_id
1 'polypeptide(L)'
;MGIDNFGKILEIDLNNRSFNERSIAKEKVKKFLGGTGFAIDYLMEQKAYEYDPLDEKNPFVLMTGLLTGTTFPCSGFYTVSARSPYTNIYGEGASGGFFGAELRKI
;
A
#
# COMPACT_ATOMS: atom_id res chain seq x y z
N MET A 1 -2.12 -3.03 -22.46
CA MET A 1 -2.56 -2.15 -21.36
C MET A 1 -1.30 -1.72 -20.63
N GLY A 2 -0.92 -0.44 -20.78
CA GLY A 2 0.43 0.05 -20.44
C GLY A 2 0.63 0.25 -18.94
N ILE A 3 1.89 0.41 -18.54
CA ILE A 3 2.34 0.70 -17.18
C ILE A 3 1.81 2.05 -16.64
N ASP A 4 1.06 2.80 -17.45
CA ASP A 4 0.63 4.18 -17.21
C ASP A 4 -0.52 4.31 -16.21
N ASN A 5 -1.26 3.23 -15.92
CA ASN A 5 -2.30 3.18 -14.88
C ASN A 5 -1.78 2.74 -13.50
N PHE A 6 -0.46 2.53 -13.36
CA PHE A 6 0.15 2.06 -12.13
C PHE A 6 0.79 3.21 -11.34
N GLY A 7 0.90 3.02 -10.03
CA GLY A 7 1.63 3.94 -9.18
C GLY A 7 0.81 5.18 -8.82
N LYS A 8 -0.47 5.02 -8.50
CA LYS A 8 -1.20 6.04 -7.75
C LYS A 8 -1.51 5.52 -6.36
N ILE A 9 -1.33 6.37 -5.35
CA ILE A 9 -1.73 6.13 -3.97
C ILE A 9 -2.73 7.21 -3.58
N LEU A 10 -3.80 6.81 -2.92
CA LEU A 10 -4.70 7.74 -2.25
C LEU A 10 -4.25 7.87 -0.80
N GLU A 11 -3.78 9.05 -0.42
CA GLU A 11 -3.43 9.37 0.96
C GLU A 11 -4.66 10.00 1.62
N ILE A 12 -5.09 9.46 2.75
CA ILE A 12 -6.29 9.91 3.46
C ILE A 12 -5.89 10.35 4.86
N ASP A 13 -6.23 11.59 5.20
CA ASP A 13 -6.10 12.13 6.55
C ASP A 13 -7.46 12.05 7.26
N LEU A 14 -7.54 11.17 8.27
CA LEU A 14 -8.77 10.94 9.03
C LEU A 14 -9.09 12.08 10.01
N ASN A 15 -8.07 12.80 10.49
CA ASN A 15 -8.25 13.94 11.39
C ASN A 15 -8.86 15.12 10.63
N ASN A 16 -8.34 15.40 9.43
CA ASN A 16 -8.76 16.53 8.60
C ASN A 16 -9.87 16.18 7.61
N ARG A 17 -10.25 14.90 7.50
CA ARG A 17 -11.25 14.39 6.54
C ARG A 17 -10.94 14.81 5.09
N SER A 18 -9.66 14.76 4.73
CA SER A 18 -9.15 15.15 3.43
C SER A 18 -8.43 13.99 2.76
N PHE A 19 -8.22 14.10 1.45
CA PHE A 19 -7.46 13.12 0.69
C PHE A 19 -6.67 13.77 -0.43
N ASN A 20 -5.54 13.17 -0.78
CA ASN A 20 -4.67 13.59 -1.86
C ASN A 20 -4.30 12.39 -2.74
N GLU A 21 -4.25 12.58 -4.06
CA GLU A 21 -3.69 11.57 -4.97
C GLU A 21 -2.19 11.81 -5.15
N ARG A 22 -1.39 10.79 -4.86
CA ARG A 22 0.06 10.79 -5.06
C ARG A 22 0.45 9.87 -6.20
N SER A 23 1.11 10.43 -7.22
CA SER A 23 1.72 9.63 -8.28
C SER A 23 3.10 9.11 -7.83
N ILE A 24 3.40 7.86 -8.16
CA ILE A 24 4.66 7.18 -7.91
C ILE A 24 5.47 7.18 -9.20
N ALA A 25 6.74 7.54 -9.09
CA ALA A 25 7.69 7.45 -10.20
C ALA A 25 7.77 6.02 -10.77
N LYS A 26 7.83 5.89 -12.10
CA LYS A 26 7.86 4.58 -12.80
C LYS A 26 9.03 3.71 -12.34
N GLU A 27 10.14 4.32 -11.96
CA GLU A 27 11.36 3.69 -11.45
C GLU A 27 11.08 2.97 -10.13
N LYS A 28 10.31 3.59 -9.24
CA LYS A 28 9.88 2.97 -7.98
C LYS A 28 8.91 1.80 -8.24
N VAL A 29 7.98 1.93 -9.20
CA VAL A 29 7.11 0.82 -9.62
C VAL A 29 7.92 -0.39 -10.08
N LYS A 30 8.95 -0.16 -10.90
CA LYS A 30 9.86 -1.23 -11.36
C LYS A 30 10.68 -1.83 -10.21
N LYS A 31 11.12 -1.01 -9.25
CA LYS A 31 11.96 -1.46 -8.13
C LYS A 31 11.17 -2.29 -7.11
N PHE A 32 9.94 -1.89 -6.80
CA PHE A 32 9.19 -2.43 -5.66
C PHE A 32 8.00 -3.31 -6.04
N LEU A 33 7.59 -3.36 -7.32
CA LEU A 33 6.59 -4.29 -7.86
C LEU A 33 5.20 -4.23 -7.18
N GLY A 34 4.89 -3.26 -6.32
CA GLY A 34 3.60 -3.16 -5.63
C GLY A 34 3.50 -3.95 -4.32
N GLY A 35 2.29 -3.97 -3.74
CA GLY A 35 1.98 -4.67 -2.49
C GLY A 35 2.91 -4.26 -1.35
N THR A 36 3.46 -5.25 -0.64
CA THR A 36 4.38 -5.07 0.50
C THR A 36 5.61 -4.23 0.15
N GLY A 37 6.13 -4.35 -1.08
CA GLY A 37 7.30 -3.60 -1.52
C GLY A 37 7.06 -2.09 -1.52
N PHE A 38 5.87 -1.65 -1.94
CA PHE A 38 5.49 -0.24 -1.82
C PHE A 38 5.07 0.15 -0.41
N ALA A 39 4.43 -0.76 0.32
CA ALA A 39 4.04 -0.47 1.69
C ALA A 39 5.26 -0.14 2.56
N ILE A 40 6.35 -0.91 2.46
CA ILE A 40 7.57 -0.62 3.23
C ILE A 40 8.27 0.66 2.76
N ASP A 41 8.39 0.90 1.44
CA ASP A 41 8.98 2.14 0.92
C ASP A 41 8.21 3.37 1.44
N TYR A 42 6.87 3.30 1.45
CA TYR A 42 6.01 4.34 1.98
C TYR A 42 6.21 4.56 3.49
N LEU A 43 6.17 3.49 4.30
CA LEU A 43 6.34 3.60 5.75
C LEU A 43 7.72 4.14 6.14
N MET A 44 8.77 3.81 5.37
CA MET A 44 10.10 4.37 5.57
C MET A 44 10.17 5.85 5.21
N GLU A 45 9.52 6.29 4.14
CA GLU A 45 9.39 7.72 3.80
C GLU A 45 8.66 8.52 4.89
N GLN A 46 7.59 7.95 5.45
CA GLN A 46 6.82 8.56 6.55
C GLN A 46 7.52 8.44 7.92
N LYS A 47 8.67 7.76 7.98
CA LYS A 47 9.41 7.50 9.23
C LYS A 47 8.55 6.85 10.31
N ALA A 48 7.66 5.93 9.92
CA ALA A 48 6.77 5.25 10.86
C ALA A 48 7.53 4.53 11.99
N TYR A 49 8.78 4.14 11.76
CA TYR A 49 9.68 3.54 12.75
C TYR A 49 10.13 4.49 13.88
N GLU A 50 9.83 5.79 13.80
CA GLU A 50 10.12 6.77 14.87
C GLU A 50 8.95 6.94 15.84
N TYR A 51 7.76 6.47 15.48
CA TYR A 51 6.53 6.69 16.25
C TYR A 51 6.07 5.42 17.00
N ASP A 52 5.29 5.62 18.05
CA ASP A 52 4.58 4.53 18.72
C ASP A 52 3.61 3.85 17.72
N PRO A 53 3.46 2.51 17.73
CA PRO A 53 2.56 1.83 16.81
C PRO A 53 1.09 2.26 16.87
N LEU A 54 0.63 2.88 17.95
CA LEU A 54 -0.74 3.40 18.08
C LEU A 54 -0.82 4.93 17.93
N ASP A 55 0.29 5.59 17.58
CA ASP A 55 0.33 7.02 17.28
C ASP A 55 -0.40 7.31 15.96
N GLU A 56 -1.06 8.47 15.88
CA GLU A 56 -1.74 8.95 14.66
C GLU A 56 -0.79 9.08 13.45
N LYS A 57 0.51 9.19 13.69
CA LYS A 57 1.55 9.25 12.66
C LYS A 57 1.97 7.89 12.13
N ASN A 58 1.50 6.77 12.69
CA ASN A 58 1.73 5.43 12.13
C ASN A 58 0.73 5.15 11.01
N PRO A 59 1.14 5.19 9.72
CA PRO A 59 0.19 5.03 8.63
C PRO A 59 -0.34 3.59 8.56
N PHE A 60 -1.64 3.44 8.38
CA PHE A 60 -2.27 2.17 8.03
C PHE A 60 -2.37 2.04 6.51
N VAL A 61 -1.60 1.12 5.93
CA VAL A 61 -1.32 1.09 4.49
C VAL A 61 -2.01 -0.10 3.83
N LEU A 62 -2.83 0.17 2.81
CA LEU A 62 -3.46 -0.81 1.94
C LEU A 62 -2.85 -0.72 0.54
N MET A 63 -2.24 -1.80 0.04
CA MET A 63 -1.56 -1.80 -1.25
C MET A 63 -1.93 -3.00 -2.09
N THR A 64 -2.12 -2.78 -3.40
CA THR A 64 -2.30 -3.86 -4.38
C THR A 64 -0.97 -4.31 -4.95
N GLY A 65 -0.80 -5.61 -5.17
CA GLY A 65 0.38 -6.17 -5.86
C GLY A 65 0.34 -5.92 -7.37
N LEU A 66 1.47 -6.09 -8.07
CA LEU A 66 1.57 -5.85 -9.53
C LEU A 66 0.51 -6.56 -10.38
N LEU A 67 0.14 -7.77 -10.02
CA LEU A 67 -0.82 -8.56 -10.79
C LEU A 67 -2.26 -8.39 -10.34
N THR A 68 -2.50 -7.66 -9.24
CA THR A 68 -3.82 -7.54 -8.64
C THR A 68 -4.85 -6.99 -9.63
N GLY A 69 -5.98 -7.68 -9.79
CA GLY A 69 -7.07 -7.29 -10.71
C GLY A 69 -6.89 -7.75 -12.16
N THR A 70 -5.80 -8.46 -12.49
CA THR A 70 -5.60 -9.03 -13.83
C THR A 70 -6.29 -10.39 -13.99
N THR A 71 -6.23 -10.97 -15.19
CA THR A 71 -6.68 -12.35 -15.45
C THR A 71 -5.68 -13.40 -14.97
N PHE A 72 -4.56 -13.00 -14.34
CA PHE A 72 -3.58 -13.96 -13.85
C PHE A 72 -4.17 -14.80 -12.71
N PRO A 73 -3.94 -16.13 -12.66
CA PRO A 73 -4.50 -16.98 -11.61
C PRO A 73 -4.14 -16.48 -10.20
N CYS A 74 -5.12 -16.52 -9.29
CA CYS A 74 -4.95 -16.13 -7.89
C CYS A 74 -4.46 -14.68 -7.66
N SER A 75 -4.73 -13.75 -8.59
CA SER A 75 -4.31 -12.35 -8.50
C SER A 75 -5.32 -11.41 -7.81
N GLY A 76 -6.08 -11.92 -6.83
CA GLY A 76 -7.04 -11.11 -6.06
C GLY A 76 -6.48 -10.45 -4.80
N PHE A 77 -5.20 -10.67 -4.50
CA PHE A 77 -4.62 -10.29 -3.20
C PHE A 77 -4.27 -8.81 -3.10
N TYR A 78 -4.35 -8.30 -1.87
CA TYR A 78 -3.79 -7.03 -1.42
C TYR A 78 -3.09 -7.22 -0.07
N THR A 79 -2.23 -6.27 0.28
CA THR A 79 -1.50 -6.26 1.55
C THR A 79 -2.00 -5.14 2.45
N VAL A 80 -1.92 -5.39 3.74
CA VAL A 80 -2.17 -4.45 4.83
C VAL A 80 -0.88 -4.34 5.63
N SER A 81 -0.34 -3.14 5.79
CA SER A 81 0.91 -2.94 6.52
C SER A 81 0.86 -1.71 7.43
N ALA A 82 1.58 -1.78 8.54
CA ALA A 82 1.80 -0.68 9.48
C ALA A 82 2.99 -1.03 10.40
N ARG A 83 3.41 -0.11 11.27
CA ARG A 83 4.20 -0.54 12.43
C ARG A 83 3.30 -1.36 13.36
N SER A 84 3.74 -2.56 13.73
CA SER A 84 2.95 -3.50 14.52
C SER A 84 2.95 -3.14 16.01
N PRO A 85 1.79 -3.02 16.68
CA PRO A 85 1.73 -2.84 18.14
C PRO A 85 2.13 -4.10 18.92
N TYR A 86 2.04 -5.28 18.29
CA TYR A 86 2.41 -6.53 18.94
C TYR A 86 3.93 -6.77 18.93
N THR A 87 4.59 -6.47 17.81
CA THR A 87 6.01 -6.80 17.60
C THR A 87 6.93 -5.59 17.56
N ASN A 88 6.40 -4.37 17.52
CA ASN A 88 7.13 -3.10 17.38
C ASN A 88 8.01 -2.96 16.12
N ILE A 89 7.88 -3.88 15.16
CA ILE A 89 8.57 -3.86 13.86
C ILE A 89 7.56 -3.71 12.71
N TYR A 90 8.02 -3.88 11.46
CA TYR A 90 7.15 -3.94 10.30
C TYR A 90 6.10 -5.07 10.45
N GLY A 91 4.83 -4.69 10.45
CA GLY A 91 3.70 -5.59 10.41
C GLY A 91 3.14 -5.67 8.99
N GLU A 92 2.87 -6.88 8.54
CA GLU A 92 2.25 -7.16 7.25
C GLU A 92 1.20 -8.25 7.40
N GLY A 93 0.07 -8.07 6.73
CA GLY A 93 -0.91 -9.11 6.45
C GLY A 93 -1.32 -9.07 4.98
N ALA A 94 -1.76 -10.21 4.45
CA ALA A 94 -2.30 -10.30 3.09
C ALA A 94 -3.70 -10.90 3.14
N SER A 95 -4.59 -10.40 2.30
CA SER A 95 -5.92 -10.94 2.14
C SER A 95 -6.30 -11.03 0.67
N GLY A 96 -7.05 -12.07 0.34
CA GLY A 96 -7.57 -12.33 -1.01
C GLY A 96 -9.00 -11.82 -1.18
N GLY A 97 -9.71 -12.41 -2.14
CA GLY A 97 -11.08 -12.04 -2.48
C GLY A 97 -11.13 -10.92 -3.52
N PHE A 98 -12.19 -10.10 -3.45
CA PHE A 98 -12.48 -9.11 -4.49
C PHE A 98 -11.96 -7.70 -4.16
N PHE A 99 -11.68 -7.39 -2.89
CA PHE A 99 -11.30 -6.04 -2.48
C PHE A 99 -10.10 -5.49 -3.26
N GLY A 100 -9.01 -6.27 -3.38
CA GLY A 100 -7.82 -5.82 -4.11
C GLY A 100 -8.09 -5.52 -5.59
N ALA A 101 -8.89 -6.38 -6.25
CA ALA A 101 -9.28 -6.19 -7.65
C ALA A 101 -10.22 -5.00 -7.84
N GLU A 102 -11.12 -4.74 -6.90
CA GLU A 102 -12.02 -3.58 -6.94
C GLU A 102 -11.29 -2.27 -6.61
N LEU A 103 -10.29 -2.31 -5.73
CA LEU A 103 -9.43 -1.16 -5.42
C LEU A 103 -8.60 -0.76 -6.64
N ARG A 104 -8.05 -1.76 -7.33
CA ARG A 104 -7.30 -1.57 -8.58
C ARG A 104 -8.10 -2.12 -9.75
N LYS A 105 -9.17 -1.40 -10.10
CA LYS A 105 -9.88 -1.63 -11.37
C LYS A 105 -8.93 -1.36 -12.52
N ILE A 106 -8.65 -2.42 -13.27
CA ILE A 106 -7.86 -2.39 -14.51
C ILE A 106 -8.80 -2.08 -15.67
#